data_AF-A0A815G1M9-F1
#
_entry.id   AF-A0A815G1M9-F1
#
_cell.length_a   1.000
_cell.length_b   1.000
_cell.length_c   1.000
_cell.angle_alpha   90.00
_cell.angle_beta   90.00
_cell.angle_gamma   90.00
#
_symmetry.space_group_name_H-M   'P 1'
#
loop_
_entity.id
_entity.type
_entity.pdbx_description
1 polymer ?
#
loop_
_entity_poly.entity_id
_entity_poly.type
_entity_poly.pdbx_seq_one_letter_code
_entity_poly.pdbx_strand_id
1 'polypeptide(L)'
;MILINWVAAVLMSLSSLITNDIHFIPNSLCWVPFSATLHVILGLAAHYGFPLFSVFGMYIFIYRKMKKSRDSLGSRAGSNNNRQMEVIVLRNILIMIVLFVISGVPNVMFMFTAMKLFYLSTIVTWPFCAAAVQVCAIVLDRDLYKVVHGILACRRSISPTGNI
;
A
#
# COMPACT_ATOMS: atom_id res chain seq x y z
N MET A 1 -17.46 4.19 4.96
CA MET A 1 -16.09 4.71 4.75
C MET A 1 -15.46 4.23 3.45
N ILE A 2 -15.50 2.92 3.12
CA ILE A 2 -14.90 2.40 1.87
C ILE A 2 -15.44 3.10 0.61
N LEU A 3 -16.77 3.20 0.46
CA LEU A 3 -17.39 3.86 -0.69
C LEU A 3 -16.94 5.32 -0.86
N ILE A 4 -16.82 6.06 0.25
CA ILE A 4 -16.38 7.46 0.25
C ILE A 4 -14.93 7.58 -0.24
N ASN A 5 -14.05 6.68 0.20
CA ASN A 5 -12.66 6.64 -0.26
C ASN A 5 -12.56 6.34 -1.76
N TRP A 6 -13.40 5.43 -2.27
CA TRP A 6 -13.47 5.14 -3.70
C TRP A 6 -13.96 6.34 -4.51
N VAL A 7 -15.02 7.01 -4.06
CA VAL A 7 -15.54 8.22 -4.71
C VAL A 7 -14.47 9.32 -4.72
N ALA A 8 -13.77 9.53 -3.60
CA ALA A 8 -12.67 10.50 -3.53
C ALA A 8 -11.52 10.16 -4.48
N ALA A 9 -11.11 8.89 -4.54
CA ALA A 9 -10.04 8.44 -5.44
C ALA A 9 -10.40 8.64 -6.91
N VAL A 10 -11.65 8.35 -7.28
CA VAL A 10 -12.17 8.57 -8.65
C VAL A 10 -12.20 10.07 -8.96
N LEU A 11 -12.76 10.90 -8.08
CA LEU A 11 -12.84 12.34 -8.30
C LEU A 11 -11.46 13.00 -8.46
N MET A 12 -10.48 12.59 -7.67
CA MET A 12 -9.10 13.10 -7.78
C MET A 12 -8.43 12.68 -9.08
N SER A 13 -8.62 11.42 -9.49
CA SER A 13 -8.07 10.92 -10.76
C SER A 13 -8.75 11.57 -11.96
N LEU A 14 -10.07 11.78 -11.88
CA LEU A 14 -10.87 12.39 -12.93
C LEU A 14 -10.51 13.87 -13.13
N SER A 15 -10.21 14.59 -12.03
CA SER A 15 -9.72 15.96 -12.11
C SER A 15 -8.45 16.06 -12.95
N SER A 16 -7.53 15.09 -12.84
CA SER A 16 -6.30 15.06 -13.62
C SER A 16 -6.50 14.65 -15.08
N LEU A 17 -7.60 13.96 -15.42
CA LEU A 17 -7.95 13.62 -16.80
C LEU A 17 -8.66 14.78 -17.52
N ILE A 18 -9.45 15.56 -16.78
CA ILE A 18 -10.26 16.63 -17.33
C ILE A 18 -9.44 17.92 -17.52
N THR A 19 -8.45 18.18 -16.66
CA THR A 19 -7.52 19.29 -16.90
C THR A 19 -6.60 18.94 -18.07
N ASN A 20 -6.49 19.86 -19.05
CA ASN A 20 -5.58 19.78 -20.20
C ASN A 20 -4.09 19.86 -19.81
N ASP A 21 -3.76 19.56 -18.56
CA ASP A 21 -2.40 19.49 -18.08
C ASP A 21 -1.67 18.32 -18.75
N ILE A 22 -2.34 17.22 -19.09
CA ILE A 22 -1.68 16.08 -19.73
C ILE A 22 -1.58 16.28 -21.26
N HIS A 23 -0.40 16.68 -21.74
CA HIS A 23 -0.14 16.77 -23.19
C HIS A 23 0.14 15.39 -23.78
N PHE A 24 -0.83 14.86 -24.54
CA PHE A 24 -0.63 13.67 -25.36
C PHE A 24 0.13 14.04 -26.64
N ILE A 25 1.43 13.79 -26.64
CA ILE A 25 2.25 13.89 -27.85
C ILE A 25 2.33 12.50 -28.50
N PRO A 26 1.79 12.29 -29.72
CA PRO A 26 1.88 11.00 -30.39
C PRO A 26 3.35 10.58 -30.56
N ASN A 27 3.64 9.31 -30.30
CA ASN A 27 5.00 8.71 -30.28
C ASN A 27 5.96 9.24 -29.20
N SER A 28 5.49 10.03 -28.24
CA SER A 28 6.25 10.41 -27.04
C SER A 28 5.62 9.78 -25.80
N LEU A 29 6.42 9.61 -24.74
CA LEU A 29 5.86 9.28 -23.43
C LEU A 29 4.81 10.34 -23.06
N CYS A 30 3.68 9.90 -22.51
CA CYS A 30 2.70 10.79 -21.92
C CYS A 30 3.29 11.32 -20.62
N TRP A 31 3.54 12.63 -20.56
CA TRP A 31 4.15 13.29 -19.42
C TRP A 31 3.16 14.29 -18.84
N VAL A 32 3.06 14.32 -17.51
CA VAL A 32 2.43 15.44 -16.83
C VAL A 32 3.47 16.58 -16.80
N PRO A 33 3.27 17.68 -17.54
CA PRO A 33 4.17 18.80 -17.55
C PRO A 33 4.19 19.45 -16.17
N PHE A 34 5.40 19.77 -15.70
CA PHE A 34 5.61 20.47 -14.42
C PHE A 34 5.05 21.91 -14.40
N SER A 35 4.47 22.41 -15.50
CA SER A 35 3.81 23.72 -15.53
C SER A 35 2.66 23.82 -14.51
N ALA A 36 2.07 22.69 -14.13
CA ALA A 36 1.09 22.57 -13.06
C ALA A 36 1.70 22.02 -11.75
N THR A 37 2.79 22.63 -11.27
CA THR A 37 3.46 22.26 -10.00
C THR A 37 2.48 22.10 -8.82
N LEU A 38 1.45 22.94 -8.74
CA LEU A 38 0.38 22.84 -7.75
C LEU A 38 -0.39 21.52 -7.85
N HIS A 39 -0.74 21.04 -9.04
CA HIS A 39 -1.42 19.76 -9.22
C HIS A 39 -0.55 18.58 -8.81
N VAL A 40 0.76 18.63 -9.11
CA VAL A 40 1.71 17.58 -8.70
C VAL A 40 1.87 17.55 -7.18
N ILE A 41 1.95 18.71 -6.52
CA ILE A 41 2.01 18.81 -5.06
C ILE A 41 0.71 18.33 -4.41
N LEU A 42 -0.45 18.75 -4.94
CA LEU A 42 -1.74 18.34 -4.42
C LEU A 42 -1.96 16.83 -4.59
N GLY A 43 -1.58 16.27 -5.74
CA GLY A 43 -1.62 14.85 -6.02
C GLY A 43 -0.72 14.05 -5.07
N LEU A 44 0.51 14.53 -4.82
CA LEU A 44 1.41 13.90 -3.85
C LEU A 44 0.86 13.95 -2.43
N ALA A 45 0.35 15.12 -2.00
CA ALA A 45 -0.23 15.27 -0.68
C ALA A 45 -1.45 14.36 -0.48
N ALA A 46 -2.33 14.27 -1.48
CA ALA A 46 -3.55 13.48 -1.41
C ALA A 46 -3.32 11.97 -1.55
N HIS A 47 -2.47 11.54 -2.48
CA HIS A 47 -2.25 10.12 -2.77
C HIS A 47 -1.13 9.48 -1.94
N TYR A 48 -0.19 10.27 -1.43
CA TYR A 48 0.94 9.76 -0.66
C TYR A 48 0.99 10.30 0.76
N GLY A 49 0.91 11.62 0.94
CA GLY A 49 0.99 12.27 2.25
C GLY A 49 -0.13 11.82 3.20
N PHE A 50 -1.38 12.04 2.81
CA PHE A 50 -2.54 11.75 3.66
C PHE A 50 -2.65 10.25 4.04
N PRO A 51 -2.51 9.29 3.10
CA PRO A 51 -2.49 7.87 3.46
C PRO A 51 -1.34 7.52 4.40
N LEU A 52 -0.13 8.05 4.17
CA LEU A 52 1.02 7.80 5.02
C LEU A 52 0.76 8.28 6.46
N PHE A 53 0.29 9.51 6.64
CA PHE A 53 -0.02 10.06 7.97
C PHE A 53 -1.16 9.30 8.66
N SER A 54 -2.17 8.88 7.90
CA SER A 54 -3.28 8.08 8.43
C SER A 54 -2.80 6.74 8.98
N VAL A 55 -2.01 5.99 8.20
CA VAL A 55 -1.46 4.69 8.62
C VAL A 55 -0.49 4.87 9.80
N PHE A 56 0.33 5.92 9.80
CA PHE A 56 1.24 6.22 10.90
C PHE A 56 0.48 6.56 12.20
N GLY A 57 -0.59 7.34 12.09
CA GLY A 57 -1.48 7.65 13.21
C GLY A 57 -2.16 6.40 13.78
N MET A 58 -2.63 5.50 12.91
CA MET A 58 -3.18 4.20 13.30
C MET A 58 -2.15 3.34 14.05
N TYR A 59 -0.91 3.28 13.56
CA TYR A 59 0.19 2.57 14.21
C TYR A 59 0.47 3.12 15.62
N ILE A 60 0.61 4.44 15.76
CA ILE A 60 0.83 5.09 17.07
C ILE A 60 -0.34 4.80 18.03
N PHE A 61 -1.58 4.87 17.53
CA PHE A 61 -2.77 4.60 18.33
C PHE A 61 -2.77 3.17 18.87
N ILE A 62 -2.54 2.17 18.01
CA ILE A 62 -2.49 0.76 18.41
C ILE A 62 -1.34 0.53 19.40
N TYR A 63 -0.15 1.08 19.11
CA TYR A 63 1.00 0.97 19.99
C TYR A 63 0.74 1.55 21.39
N ARG A 64 0.13 2.75 21.47
CA ARG A 64 -0.24 3.38 22.74
C ARG A 64 -1.27 2.55 23.51
N LYS A 65 -2.27 1.99 22.83
CA LYS A 65 -3.28 1.12 23.44
C LYS A 65 -2.64 -0.13 24.04
N MET A 66 -1.69 -0.75 23.33
CA MET A 66 -0.92 -1.89 23.85
C MET A 66 -0.08 -1.54 25.06
N LYS A 67 0.63 -0.40 25.01
CA LYS A 67 1.46 0.06 26.13
C LYS A 67 0.60 0.31 27.38
N LYS A 68 -0.53 1.00 27.21
CA LYS A 68 -1.49 1.24 28.31
C LYS A 68 -2.08 -0.06 28.87
N SER A 69 -2.42 -1.01 28.01
CA SER A 69 -2.91 -2.34 28.42
C SER A 69 -1.83 -3.12 29.19
N ARG A 70 -0.57 -3.04 28.75
CA ARG A 70 0.58 -3.64 29.45
C ARG A 70 0.79 -3.05 30.85
N ASP A 71 0.62 -1.75 30.99
CA ASP A 71 0.84 -1.05 32.27
C ASP A 71 -0.35 -1.23 33.22
N SER A 72 -1.58 -1.41 32.72
CA SER A 72 -2.78 -1.62 33.55
C SER A 72 -3.07 -3.08 33.94
N LEU A 73 -2.50 -4.06 33.22
CA LEU A 73 -2.70 -5.49 33.45
C LEU A 73 -1.40 -6.17 33.87
N GLY A 74 -0.97 -5.91 35.11
CA GLY A 74 0.19 -6.58 35.71
C GLY A 74 0.06 -8.11 35.84
N SER A 75 -1.14 -8.72 35.79
CA SER A 75 -1.31 -10.10 36.29
C SER A 75 -2.47 -10.93 35.70
N ARG A 76 -2.75 -10.93 34.39
CA ARG A 76 -3.74 -11.89 33.82
C ARG A 76 -3.18 -12.76 32.71
N ALA A 77 -2.79 -13.98 33.09
CA ALA A 77 -2.24 -15.05 32.25
C ALA A 77 -3.15 -15.51 31.09
N GLY A 78 -4.44 -15.14 31.08
CA GLY A 78 -5.37 -15.44 29.97
C GLY A 78 -5.22 -14.54 28.73
N SER A 79 -4.44 -13.46 28.79
CA SER A 79 -4.29 -12.47 27.70
C SER A 79 -3.18 -12.79 26.70
N ASN A 80 -2.37 -13.83 26.93
CA ASN A 80 -1.13 -14.03 26.16
C ASN A 80 -1.38 -14.24 24.65
N ASN A 81 -2.46 -14.93 24.29
CA ASN A 81 -2.79 -15.20 22.88
C ASN A 81 -3.28 -13.95 22.13
N ASN A 82 -4.18 -13.16 22.74
CA ASN A 82 -4.61 -11.87 22.17
C ASN A 82 -3.43 -10.90 22.04
N ARG A 83 -2.50 -10.93 23.00
CA ARG A 83 -1.31 -10.08 23.02
C ARG A 83 -0.32 -10.46 21.91
N GLN A 84 -0.16 -11.76 21.63
CA GLN A 84 0.62 -12.23 20.48
C GLN A 84 -0.01 -11.83 19.15
N MET A 85 -1.34 -11.97 19.02
CA MET A 85 -2.07 -11.56 17.82
C MET A 85 -1.94 -10.06 17.55
N GLU A 86 -2.10 -9.25 18.60
CA GLU A 86 -1.87 -7.81 18.57
C GLU A 86 -0.46 -7.46 18.05
N VAL A 87 0.58 -8.09 18.60
CA VAL A 87 1.98 -7.84 18.17
C VAL A 87 2.21 -8.23 16.71
N ILE A 88 1.60 -9.33 16.25
CA ILE A 88 1.65 -9.75 14.83
C ILE A 88 1.01 -8.68 13.94
N VAL A 89 -0.17 -8.18 14.30
CA VAL A 89 -0.85 -7.10 13.56
C VAL A 89 0.02 -5.84 13.51
N LEU A 90 0.65 -5.46 14.63
CA LEU A 90 1.52 -4.29 14.68
C LEU A 90 2.74 -4.45 13.77
N ARG A 91 3.37 -5.64 13.75
CA ARG A 91 4.48 -5.96 12.84
C ARG A 91 4.05 -5.87 11.38
N ASN A 92 2.86 -6.39 11.05
CA ASN A 92 2.34 -6.36 9.68
C ASN A 92 2.08 -4.91 9.23
N ILE A 93 1.49 -4.08 10.08
CA ILE A 93 1.28 -2.65 9.80
C ILE A 93 2.62 -1.95 9.59
N LEU A 94 3.62 -2.22 10.43
CA LEU A 94 4.96 -1.62 10.29
C LEU A 94 5.60 -1.99 8.94
N ILE A 95 5.49 -3.25 8.51
CA ILE A 95 6.02 -3.68 7.21
C ILE A 95 5.30 -2.97 6.06
N MET A 96 3.98 -2.80 6.15
CA MET A 96 3.24 -2.01 5.15
C MET A 96 3.70 -0.55 5.11
N ILE A 97 3.94 0.08 6.27
CA ILE A 97 4.47 1.45 6.34
C ILE A 97 5.83 1.53 5.65
N VAL A 98 6.75 0.61 5.96
CA VAL A 98 8.10 0.60 5.39
C VAL A 98 8.06 0.42 3.87
N LEU A 99 7.24 -0.51 3.38
CA LEU A 99 7.07 -0.72 1.93
C LEU A 99 6.50 0.53 1.25
N PHE A 100 5.49 1.16 1.85
CA PHE A 100 4.89 2.38 1.33
C PHE A 100 5.92 3.52 1.27
N VAL A 101 6.69 3.72 2.34
CA VAL A 101 7.73 4.76 2.41
C VAL A 101 8.81 4.54 1.34
N ILE A 102 9.34 3.32 1.23
CA ILE A 102 10.37 2.98 0.23
C ILE A 102 9.84 3.21 -1.19
N SER A 103 8.61 2.82 -1.46
CA SER A 103 8.02 2.95 -2.79
C SER A 103 7.79 4.39 -3.25
N GLY A 104 7.65 5.33 -2.30
CA GLY A 104 7.50 6.76 -2.59
C GLY A 104 8.82 7.51 -2.80
N VAL A 105 9.97 6.93 -2.45
CA VAL A 105 11.29 7.59 -2.60
C VAL A 105 11.57 8.05 -4.04
N PRO A 106 11.33 7.23 -5.10
CA PRO A 106 11.54 7.68 -6.46
C PRO A 106 10.68 8.89 -6.86
N ASN A 107 9.45 8.96 -6.34
CA ASN A 107 8.53 10.06 -6.64
C ASN A 107 9.01 11.37 -6.00
N VAL A 108 9.47 11.30 -4.74
CA VAL A 108 10.08 12.44 -4.04
C VAL A 108 11.37 12.88 -4.75
N MET A 109 12.24 11.94 -5.13
CA MET A 109 13.47 12.23 -5.89
C MET A 109 13.17 12.88 -7.24
N PHE A 110 12.14 12.42 -7.95
CA PHE A 110 11.70 13.02 -9.20
C PHE A 110 11.28 14.49 -9.01
N MET A 111 10.59 14.82 -7.91
CA MET A 111 10.18 16.20 -7.63
C MET A 111 11.36 17.17 -7.48
N PHE A 112 12.42 16.75 -6.77
CA PHE A 112 13.58 17.61 -6.53
C PHE A 112 14.53 17.71 -7.72
N THR A 113 14.60 16.66 -8.54
CA THR A 113 15.62 16.56 -9.60
C THR A 113 15.04 16.72 -11.01
N ALA A 114 13.73 16.56 -11.19
CA ALA A 114 13.03 16.50 -12.48
C ALA A 114 13.65 15.49 -13.49
N MET A 115 14.44 14.52 -13.02
CA MET A 115 15.11 13.57 -13.91
C MET A 115 14.18 12.45 -14.37
N LYS A 116 14.22 12.14 -15.67
CA LYS A 116 13.34 11.13 -16.29
C LYS A 116 13.48 9.72 -15.73
N LEU A 117 14.67 9.38 -15.24
CA LEU A 117 14.94 8.07 -14.65
C LEU A 117 14.10 7.85 -13.37
N PHE A 118 13.94 8.87 -12.52
CA PHE A 118 13.13 8.76 -11.31
C PHE A 118 11.63 8.71 -11.60
N TYR A 119 11.17 9.39 -12.66
CA TYR A 119 9.79 9.28 -13.13
C TYR A 119 9.46 7.86 -13.58
N LEU A 120 10.29 7.28 -14.44
CA LEU A 120 10.14 5.89 -14.91
C LEU A 120 10.20 4.88 -13.76
N SER A 121 11.14 5.09 -12.82
CA SER A 121 11.24 4.27 -11.62
C SER A 121 9.94 4.32 -10.81
N THR A 122 9.33 5.50 -10.66
CA THR A 122 8.04 5.69 -9.97
C THR A 122 6.93 4.86 -10.61
N ILE A 123 6.83 4.85 -11.94
CA ILE A 123 5.81 4.06 -12.67
C ILE A 123 5.94 2.56 -12.35
N VAL A 124 7.15 2.06 -12.12
CA VAL A 124 7.41 0.65 -11.80
C VAL A 124 7.27 0.37 -10.29
N THR A 125 7.73 1.26 -9.42
CA THR A 125 7.75 1.02 -7.97
C THR A 125 6.37 1.00 -7.35
N TRP A 126 5.42 1.80 -7.82
CA TRP A 126 4.04 1.78 -7.31
C TRP A 126 3.31 0.44 -7.50
N PRO A 127 3.21 -0.12 -8.72
CA PRO A 127 2.57 -1.42 -8.92
C PRO A 127 3.37 -2.56 -8.27
N PHE A 128 4.70 -2.48 -8.27
CA PHE A 128 5.53 -3.46 -7.57
C PHE A 128 5.27 -3.44 -6.05
N CYS A 129 5.16 -2.27 -5.44
CA CYS A 129 4.82 -2.12 -4.03
C CYS A 129 3.43 -2.69 -3.72
N ALA A 130 2.43 -2.40 -4.58
CA ALA A 130 1.10 -2.97 -4.42
C ALA A 130 1.13 -4.51 -4.44
N ALA A 131 1.89 -5.11 -5.36
CA ALA A 131 2.09 -6.56 -5.41
C ALA A 131 2.84 -7.08 -4.18
N ALA A 132 3.93 -6.41 -3.76
CA ALA A 132 4.73 -6.78 -2.60
C ALA A 132 3.91 -6.75 -1.31
N VAL A 133 3.05 -5.75 -1.12
CA VAL A 133 2.14 -5.66 0.04
C VAL A 133 1.20 -6.86 0.09
N GLN A 134 0.64 -7.28 -1.05
CA GLN A 134 -0.23 -8.46 -1.10
C GLN A 134 0.54 -9.75 -0.77
N VAL A 135 1.73 -9.93 -1.34
CA VAL A 135 2.59 -11.08 -1.04
C VAL A 135 2.99 -11.09 0.43
N CYS A 136 3.40 -9.96 1.00
CA CYS A 136 3.69 -9.84 2.42
C CYS A 136 2.47 -10.15 3.28
N ALA A 137 1.27 -9.65 2.93
CA ALA A 137 0.06 -9.96 3.66
C ALA A 137 -0.22 -11.48 3.69
N ILE A 138 -0.09 -12.17 2.55
CA ILE A 138 -0.26 -13.62 2.44
C ILE A 138 0.78 -14.37 3.26
N VAL A 139 2.05 -13.95 3.23
CA VAL A 139 3.14 -14.65 3.93
C VAL A 139 3.07 -14.42 5.45
N LEU A 140 2.67 -13.23 5.88
CA LEU A 140 2.63 -12.88 7.30
C LEU A 140 1.35 -13.33 8.01
N ASP A 141 0.25 -13.51 7.29
CA ASP A 141 -1.00 -14.03 7.84
C ASP A 141 -1.09 -15.55 7.61
N ARG A 142 -1.05 -16.32 8.71
CA ARG A 142 -1.09 -17.79 8.66
C ARG A 142 -2.42 -18.33 8.14
N ASP A 143 -3.52 -17.64 8.40
CA ASP A 143 -4.84 -18.11 7.97
C ASP A 143 -5.03 -17.82 6.49
N LEU A 144 -4.61 -16.64 6.04
CA LEU A 144 -4.58 -16.30 4.62
C LEU A 144 -3.65 -17.24 3.83
N TYR A 145 -2.46 -17.54 4.36
CA TYR A 145 -1.52 -18.48 3.76
C TYR A 145 -2.15 -19.86 3.57
N LYS A 146 -2.83 -20.40 4.58
CA LYS A 146 -3.49 -21.71 4.50
C LYS A 146 -4.59 -21.74 3.44
N VAL A 147 -5.39 -20.68 3.35
CA VAL A 147 -6.44 -20.56 2.32
C VAL A 147 -5.83 -20.54 0.92
N VAL A 148 -4.81 -19.68 0.71
CA VAL A 148 -4.13 -19.57 -0.60
C VAL A 148 -3.45 -20.89 -0.97
N HIS A 149 -2.75 -21.52 -0.03
CA HIS A 149 -2.11 -22.81 -0.25
C HIS A 149 -3.14 -23.92 -0.55
N GLY A 150 -4.29 -23.92 0.14
CA GLY A 150 -5.40 -24.83 -0.12
C GLY A 150 -5.97 -24.69 -1.54
N ILE A 151 -6.17 -23.45 -2.00
CA ILE A 151 -6.61 -23.17 -3.37
C ILE A 151 -5.58 -23.63 -4.40
N LEU A 152 -4.29 -23.33 -4.18
CA LEU A 152 -3.20 -23.74 -5.06
C LEU A 152 -3.03 -25.27 -5.12
N ALA A 153 -3.20 -25.95 -3.99
CA ALA A 153 -3.14 -27.41 -3.92
C ALA A 153 -4.32 -28.07 -4.64
N CYS A 154 -5.55 -27.59 -4.45
CA CYS A 154 -6.73 -28.08 -5.18
C CYS A 154 -6.61 -27.83 -6.69
N ARG A 155 -6.02 -26.70 -7.11
CA ARG A 155 -5.83 -26.38 -8.54
C ARG A 155 -4.75 -27.23 -9.21
N ARG A 156 -3.82 -27.82 -8.45
CA ARG A 156 -2.86 -28.82 -8.96
C ARG A 156 -3.45 -30.22 -9.07
N SER A 157 -4.62 -30.48 -8.48
CA SER A 157 -5.36 -31.74 -8.63
C SER A 157 -6.26 -31.73 -9.88
N ILE A 158 -5.73 -31.28 -11.02
CA ILE A 158 -6.27 -31.62 -12.33
C ILE A 158 -5.37 -32.74 -12.84
N SER A 159 -5.63 -33.96 -12.37
CA SER A 159 -4.99 -35.17 -12.88
C SER A 159 -5.23 -35.24 -14.39
N PRO A 160 -4.24 -35.64 -15.22
CA PRO A 160 -4.51 -35.87 -16.64
C PRO A 160 -5.63 -36.90 -16.71
N THR A 161 -6.73 -36.52 -17.36
CA THR A 161 -7.79 -37.44 -17.76
C THR A 161 -7.13 -38.62 -18.43
N GLY A 162 -7.35 -39.81 -17.87
CA GLY A 162 -6.73 -41.05 -18.28
C GLY A 162 -6.90 -41.32 -19.78
N ASN A 163 -5.89 -42.01 -20.31
CA ASN A 163 -5.90 -42.63 -21.62
C ASN A 163 -7.27 -43.22 -21.97
N ILE A 164 -7.80 -42.82 -23.13
CA ILE A 164 -8.74 -43.61 -23.93
C ILE A 164 -7.91 -44.33 -24.98
#